data_AF-S6GG85-F1
#
_entry.id   AF-S6GG85-F1
#
_cell.length_a   1.000
_cell.length_b   1.000
_cell.length_c   1.000
_cell.angle_alpha   90.00
_cell.angle_beta   90.00
_cell.angle_gamma   90.00
#
_symmetry.space_group_name_H-M   'P 1'
#
loop_
_entity.id
_entity.type
_entity.pdbx_description
1 polymer ?
#
loop_
_entity_poly.entity_id
_entity_poly.type
_entity_poly.pdbx_seq_one_letter_code
_entity_poly.pdbx_strand_id
1 'polypeptide(L)'
;MASKRKVIITCAITGAIHTPSMSRYLPITAQQIADAAVEAAKAGAAIVHLHARDPVDGHPVQTTAAFEPIVESIKQRSDVVINITTGGSPRMLVEERVRPAAELKPEIASLNMGTMNFGLFPMLERPTEFKYAWEREYLARILHEKW
;
A
#
# COMPACT_ATOMS: atom_id res chain seq x y z
N MET A 1 0.22 -11.75 -39.32
CA MET A 1 0.51 -12.34 -37.99
C MET A 1 -0.27 -11.55 -36.95
N ALA A 2 -1.00 -12.20 -36.05
CA ALA A 2 -1.67 -11.49 -34.95
C ALA A 2 -0.60 -10.81 -34.08
N SER A 3 -0.72 -9.49 -33.89
CA SER A 3 0.12 -8.74 -32.96
C SER A 3 0.09 -9.43 -31.59
N LYS A 4 1.27 -9.77 -31.04
CA LYS A 4 1.36 -10.40 -29.71
C LYS A 4 0.71 -9.46 -28.70
N ARG A 5 -0.41 -9.89 -28.12
CA ARG A 5 -1.16 -9.13 -27.11
C ARG A 5 -0.25 -8.90 -25.90
N LYS A 6 0.09 -7.64 -25.62
CA LYS A 6 0.86 -7.26 -24.44
C LYS A 6 0.00 -7.47 -23.18
N VAL A 7 0.61 -7.94 -22.12
CA VAL A 7 -0.03 -8.16 -20.81
C VAL A 7 0.52 -7.13 -19.84
N ILE A 8 -0.36 -6.44 -19.13
CA ILE A 8 0.00 -5.49 -18.09
C ILE A 8 0.16 -6.26 -16.78
N ILE A 9 1.34 -6.14 -16.16
CA ILE A 9 1.62 -6.68 -14.83
C ILE A 9 1.64 -5.50 -13.85
N THR A 10 0.82 -5.57 -12.82
CA THR A 10 0.80 -4.61 -11.70
C THR A 10 1.40 -5.27 -10.48
N CYS A 11 2.35 -4.60 -9.81
CA CYS A 11 2.91 -5.05 -8.54
C CYS A 11 2.44 -4.16 -7.39
N ALA A 12 1.70 -4.72 -6.43
CA ALA A 12 1.32 -4.04 -5.20
C ALA A 12 2.40 -4.24 -4.13
N ILE A 13 3.10 -3.16 -3.78
CA ILE A 13 4.40 -3.26 -3.12
C ILE A 13 4.31 -3.63 -1.64
N THR A 14 3.41 -3.00 -0.89
CA THR A 14 3.33 -3.17 0.57
C THR A 14 1.90 -3.23 1.12
N GLY A 15 0.96 -2.49 0.52
CA GLY A 15 -0.44 -2.46 0.96
C GLY A 15 -0.62 -1.91 2.38
N ALA A 16 -1.82 -2.11 2.94
CA ALA A 16 -2.15 -1.74 4.32
C ALA A 16 -2.64 -2.93 5.18
N ILE A 17 -2.71 -4.14 4.62
CA ILE A 17 -3.25 -5.33 5.31
C ILE A 17 -2.17 -6.03 6.14
N HIS A 18 -1.06 -6.42 5.50
CA HIS A 18 0.02 -7.11 6.20
C HIS A 18 0.71 -6.16 7.18
N THR A 19 1.16 -6.75 8.29
CA THR A 19 1.86 -6.06 9.37
C THR A 19 3.34 -6.47 9.41
N PRO A 20 4.25 -5.63 9.94
CA PRO A 20 5.69 -5.92 9.97
C PRO A 20 6.06 -7.29 10.54
N SER A 21 5.35 -7.76 11.55
CA SER A 21 5.62 -9.04 12.23
C SER A 21 5.30 -10.26 11.37
N MET A 22 4.53 -10.10 10.29
CA MET A 22 4.17 -11.20 9.39
C MET A 22 5.29 -11.53 8.39
N SER A 23 6.17 -10.58 8.09
CA SER A 23 7.29 -10.80 7.16
C SER A 23 8.36 -9.74 7.32
N ARG A 24 9.60 -10.19 7.53
CA ARG A 24 10.80 -9.31 7.48
C ARG A 24 11.04 -8.66 6.12
N TYR A 25 10.36 -9.12 5.07
CA TYR A 25 10.49 -8.62 3.70
C TYR A 25 9.42 -7.60 3.33
N LEU A 26 8.49 -7.28 4.24
CA LEU A 26 7.49 -6.25 4.02
C LEU A 26 8.19 -4.88 3.91
N PRO A 27 8.10 -4.17 2.76
CA PRO A 27 8.72 -2.85 2.63
C PRO A 27 7.98 -1.83 3.51
N ILE A 28 8.71 -1.10 4.36
CA ILE A 28 8.14 -0.16 5.33
C ILE A 28 8.62 1.27 5.04
N THR A 29 9.93 1.48 5.02
CA THR A 29 10.48 2.82 4.79
C THR A 29 10.30 3.27 3.35
N ALA A 30 10.30 4.58 3.11
CA ALA A 30 10.17 5.12 1.76
C ALA A 30 11.22 4.54 0.79
N GLN A 31 12.47 4.40 1.26
CA GLN A 31 13.56 3.80 0.49
C GLN A 31 13.27 2.33 0.14
N GLN A 32 12.85 1.51 1.11
CA GLN A 32 12.50 0.10 0.86
C GLN A 32 11.34 -0.03 -0.14
N ILE A 33 10.32 0.82 -0.04
CA ILE A 33 9.16 0.80 -0.94
C ILE A 33 9.60 1.21 -2.36
N ALA A 34 10.40 2.28 -2.49
CA ALA A 34 10.90 2.74 -3.78
C ALA A 34 11.83 1.70 -4.44
N ASP A 35 12.74 1.09 -3.66
CA ASP A 35 13.61 0.02 -4.15
C ASP A 35 12.80 -1.17 -4.64
N ALA A 36 11.85 -1.67 -3.84
CA ALA A 36 10.99 -2.77 -4.23
C ALA A 36 10.16 -2.46 -5.49
N ALA A 37 9.68 -1.21 -5.63
CA ALA A 37 8.95 -0.76 -6.82
C ALA A 37 9.83 -0.75 -8.08
N VAL A 38 11.04 -0.22 -7.98
CA VAL A 38 12.01 -0.20 -9.10
C VAL A 38 12.44 -1.61 -9.48
N GLU A 39 12.70 -2.49 -8.51
CA GLU A 39 13.03 -3.89 -8.81
C GLU A 39 11.84 -4.63 -9.44
N ALA A 40 10.61 -4.37 -9.00
CA ALA A 40 9.41 -4.91 -9.65
C ALA A 40 9.28 -4.42 -11.11
N ALA A 41 9.57 -3.14 -11.38
CA ALA A 41 9.56 -2.59 -12.73
C ALA A 41 10.62 -3.26 -13.62
N LYS A 42 11.86 -3.42 -13.12
CA LYS A 42 12.93 -4.14 -13.83
C LYS A 42 12.58 -5.59 -14.13
N ALA A 43 11.81 -6.24 -13.26
CA ALA A 43 11.31 -7.59 -13.45
C ALA A 43 10.14 -7.69 -14.44
N GLY A 44 9.60 -6.56 -14.92
CA GLY A 44 8.55 -6.50 -15.94
C GLY A 44 7.20 -5.96 -15.48
N ALA A 45 7.09 -5.41 -14.26
CA ALA A 45 5.89 -4.69 -13.87
C ALA A 45 5.74 -3.40 -14.69
N ALA A 46 4.58 -3.23 -15.31
CA ALA A 46 4.23 -2.00 -16.04
C ALA A 46 3.62 -0.94 -15.11
N ILE A 47 3.05 -1.38 -13.98
CA ILE A 47 2.41 -0.52 -12.98
C ILE A 47 2.89 -0.95 -11.58
N VAL A 48 3.14 0.02 -10.70
CA VAL A 48 3.32 -0.21 -9.26
C VAL A 48 2.19 0.42 -8.47
N HIS A 49 1.58 -0.35 -7.57
CA HIS A 49 0.53 0.11 -6.67
C HIS A 49 1.10 0.40 -5.29
N LEU A 50 0.97 1.65 -4.86
CA LEU A 50 1.69 2.21 -3.74
C LEU A 50 0.78 2.54 -2.55
N HIS A 51 1.31 2.22 -1.38
CA HIS A 51 0.86 2.65 -0.07
C HIS A 51 2.08 3.19 0.68
N ALA A 52 1.88 4.11 1.61
CA ALA A 52 2.92 4.55 2.54
C ALA A 52 2.72 3.93 3.92
N ARG A 53 3.80 3.84 4.67
CA ARG A 53 3.84 3.35 6.05
C ARG A 53 4.70 4.26 6.90
N ASP A 54 4.45 4.26 8.19
CA ASP A 54 5.32 4.92 9.15
C ASP A 54 6.68 4.21 9.19
N PRO A 55 7.80 4.94 9.07
CA PRO A 55 9.13 4.34 9.01
C PRO A 55 9.58 3.72 10.35
N VAL A 56 8.95 4.05 11.48
CA VAL A 56 9.33 3.57 12.82
C VAL A 56 8.73 2.21 13.11
N ASP A 57 7.42 2.06 12.88
CA ASP A 57 6.66 0.86 13.30
C ASP A 57 5.83 0.22 12.19
N GLY A 58 5.85 0.76 10.97
CA GLY A 58 5.20 0.18 9.80
C GLY A 58 3.68 0.31 9.74
N HIS A 59 3.04 1.08 10.63
CA HIS A 59 1.60 1.31 10.54
C HIS A 59 1.25 2.07 9.24
N PRO A 60 0.08 1.83 8.62
CA PRO A 60 -0.30 2.52 7.39
C PRO A 60 -0.46 4.03 7.60
N VAL A 61 0.14 4.84 6.73
CA VAL A 61 0.06 6.32 6.74
C VAL A 61 -0.45 6.82 5.40
N GLN A 62 -1.27 7.87 5.41
CA GLN A 62 -1.95 8.38 4.23
C GLN A 62 -1.78 9.89 4.02
N THR A 63 -0.66 10.45 4.51
CA THR A 63 -0.28 11.85 4.31
C THR A 63 0.53 11.99 3.03
N THR A 64 0.38 13.10 2.32
CA THR A 64 1.15 13.39 1.09
C THR A 64 2.66 13.32 1.33
N ALA A 65 3.13 13.90 2.43
CA ALA A 65 4.54 13.87 2.84
C ALA A 65 5.11 12.45 3.00
N ALA A 66 4.30 11.45 3.32
CA ALA A 66 4.75 10.06 3.40
C ALA A 66 4.92 9.40 2.02
N PHE A 67 4.18 9.89 1.00
CA PHE A 67 4.25 9.37 -0.38
C PHE A 67 5.30 10.10 -1.23
N GLU A 68 5.52 11.39 -1.01
CA GLU A 68 6.48 12.21 -1.77
C GLU A 68 7.85 11.54 -1.98
N PRO A 69 8.60 11.11 -0.93
CA PRO A 69 9.91 10.52 -1.12
C PRO A 69 9.87 9.18 -1.89
N ILE A 70 8.76 8.44 -1.81
CA ILE A 70 8.57 7.19 -2.56
C ILE A 70 8.40 7.51 -4.04
N VAL A 71 7.49 8.42 -4.36
CA VAL A 71 7.15 8.79 -5.74
C VAL A 71 8.33 9.46 -6.43
N GLU A 72 9.01 10.40 -5.76
CA GLU A 72 10.18 11.08 -6.30
C GLU A 72 11.31 10.10 -6.63
N SER A 73 11.63 9.17 -5.72
CA SER A 73 12.68 8.19 -5.94
C SER A 73 12.37 7.25 -7.11
N ILE A 74 11.12 6.78 -7.23
CA ILE A 74 10.71 5.91 -8.34
C ILE A 74 10.81 6.65 -9.68
N LYS A 75 10.28 7.87 -9.77
CA LYS A 75 10.30 8.68 -11.00
C LYS A 75 11.71 9.00 -11.49
N GLN A 76 12.69 9.09 -10.60
CA GLN A 76 14.10 9.30 -10.97
C GLN A 76 14.77 8.03 -11.52
N ARG A 77 14.18 6.85 -11.30
CA ARG A 77 14.84 5.54 -11.51
C ARG A 77 14.10 4.62 -12.48
N SER A 78 12.85 4.91 -12.82
CA SER A 78 12.01 4.05 -13.66
C SER A 78 10.85 4.81 -14.30
N ASP A 79 10.48 4.42 -15.52
CA ASP A 79 9.29 4.89 -16.25
C ASP A 79 8.02 4.07 -15.91
N VAL A 80 7.98 3.45 -14.72
CA VAL A 80 6.88 2.58 -14.33
C VAL A 80 5.67 3.42 -13.96
N VAL A 81 4.46 3.00 -14.38
CA VAL A 81 3.25 3.76 -14.07
C VAL A 81 2.98 3.73 -12.57
N ILE A 82 2.79 4.89 -11.97
CA ILE A 82 2.54 5.01 -10.54
C ILE A 82 1.03 5.01 -10.27
N ASN A 83 0.59 4.04 -9.47
CA ASN A 83 -0.77 3.94 -8.96
C ASN A 83 -0.82 4.23 -7.46
N ILE A 84 -1.36 5.39 -7.07
CA ILE A 84 -1.53 5.75 -5.66
C ILE A 84 -2.87 5.25 -5.15
N THR A 85 -2.84 4.57 -4.01
CA THR A 85 -4.06 4.14 -3.32
C THR A 85 -4.98 5.31 -2.93
N THR A 86 -6.29 5.13 -3.11
CA THR A 86 -7.35 5.89 -2.41
C THR A 86 -8.13 5.00 -1.44
N GLY A 87 -7.68 3.77 -1.22
CA GLY A 87 -8.16 2.87 -0.17
C GLY A 87 -7.48 3.14 1.17
N GLY A 88 -6.15 3.19 1.17
CA GLY A 88 -5.36 3.38 2.39
C GLY A 88 -5.64 2.25 3.40
N SER A 89 -5.72 2.62 4.68
CA SER A 89 -6.30 1.75 5.70
C SER A 89 -7.83 1.87 5.67
N PRO A 90 -8.59 0.76 5.83
CA PRO A 90 -10.06 0.81 5.98
C PRO A 90 -10.56 1.66 7.16
N ARG A 91 -9.66 2.12 8.04
CA ARG A 91 -9.96 2.93 9.22
C ARG A 91 -9.84 4.44 8.99
N MET A 92 -9.35 4.85 7.82
CA MET A 92 -9.15 6.27 7.49
C MET A 92 -10.41 6.87 6.88
N LEU A 93 -10.60 8.17 7.09
CA LEU A 93 -11.67 8.93 6.46
C LEU A 93 -11.44 9.05 4.95
N VAL A 94 -12.51 9.27 4.18
CA VAL A 94 -12.42 9.37 2.72
C VAL A 94 -11.52 10.54 2.31
N GLU A 95 -11.65 11.68 2.98
CA GLU A 95 -10.87 12.91 2.74
C GLU A 95 -9.38 12.70 2.98
N GLU A 96 -9.02 11.90 3.98
CA GLU A 96 -7.64 11.51 4.25
C GLU A 96 -7.11 10.61 3.14
N ARG A 97 -7.93 9.62 2.72
CA ARG A 97 -7.56 8.61 1.73
C ARG A 97 -7.29 9.19 0.35
N VAL A 98 -8.07 10.16 -0.10
CA VAL A 98 -7.94 10.76 -1.43
C VAL A 98 -6.80 11.78 -1.54
N ARG A 99 -6.37 12.35 -0.40
CA ARG A 99 -5.46 13.50 -0.36
C ARG A 99 -4.14 13.27 -1.11
N PRO A 100 -3.41 12.15 -0.92
CA PRO A 100 -2.15 11.94 -1.65
C PRO A 100 -2.33 11.89 -3.16
N ALA A 101 -3.42 11.28 -3.65
CA ALA A 101 -3.72 11.24 -5.07
C ALA A 101 -4.11 12.63 -5.62
N ALA A 102 -4.88 13.41 -4.86
CA ALA A 102 -5.31 14.74 -5.26
C ALA A 102 -4.13 15.74 -5.35
N GLU A 103 -3.18 15.64 -4.42
CA GLU A 103 -2.03 16.55 -4.34
C GLU A 103 -0.89 16.13 -5.29
N LEU A 104 -0.55 14.84 -5.34
CA LEU A 104 0.57 14.34 -6.17
C LEU A 104 0.21 14.08 -7.63
N LYS A 105 -1.09 14.04 -7.96
CA LYS A 105 -1.62 13.88 -9.33
C LYS A 105 -0.91 12.75 -10.12
N PRO A 106 -0.96 11.50 -9.61
CA PRO A 106 -0.36 10.35 -10.29
C PRO A 106 -1.06 10.07 -11.62
N GLU A 107 -0.43 9.28 -12.50
CA GLU A 107 -1.08 8.88 -13.75
C GLU A 107 -2.38 8.09 -13.52
N ILE A 108 -2.41 7.25 -12.47
CA ILE A 108 -3.60 6.52 -12.05
C ILE A 108 -3.70 6.47 -10.52
N ALA A 109 -4.93 6.29 -10.03
CA ALA A 109 -5.20 6.04 -8.62
C ALA A 109 -6.25 4.94 -8.50
N SER A 110 -6.16 4.10 -7.47
CA SER A 110 -7.14 3.05 -7.23
C SER A 110 -8.50 3.65 -6.87
N LEU A 111 -9.61 3.00 -7.21
CA LEU A 111 -10.95 3.41 -6.79
C LEU A 111 -11.71 2.20 -6.23
N ASN A 112 -11.98 2.19 -4.93
CA ASN A 112 -12.85 1.17 -4.33
C ASN A 112 -14.30 1.44 -4.76
N MET A 113 -14.95 0.45 -5.36
CA MET A 113 -16.23 0.62 -6.07
C MET A 113 -17.48 0.43 -5.20
N GLY A 114 -17.32 0.20 -3.90
CA GLY A 114 -18.45 0.02 -3.00
C GLY A 114 -18.00 -0.25 -1.57
N THR A 115 -18.94 -0.05 -0.65
CA THR A 115 -18.75 -0.37 0.77
C THR A 115 -18.87 -1.87 0.99
N MET A 116 -18.00 -2.41 1.84
CA MET A 116 -18.02 -3.82 2.22
C MET A 116 -17.39 -4.02 3.60
N ASN A 117 -17.73 -5.13 4.26
CA ASN A 117 -16.96 -5.60 5.39
C ASN A 117 -15.57 -6.07 4.92
N PHE A 118 -14.54 -5.76 5.69
CA PHE A 118 -13.16 -6.15 5.39
C PHE A 118 -12.52 -6.83 6.61
N GLY A 119 -12.75 -8.14 6.74
CA GLY A 119 -12.40 -8.91 7.95
C GLY A 119 -10.94 -9.35 7.97
N LEU A 120 -10.09 -8.63 8.72
CA LEU A 120 -8.67 -8.98 8.92
C LEU A 120 -8.43 -9.89 10.13
N PHE A 121 -9.38 -9.97 11.06
CA PHE A 121 -9.26 -10.70 12.33
C PHE A 121 -8.90 -12.19 12.21
N PRO A 122 -9.26 -12.96 11.15
CA PRO A 122 -8.83 -14.36 11.05
C PRO A 122 -7.31 -14.51 10.94
N MET A 123 -6.58 -13.45 10.56
CA MET A 123 -5.12 -13.46 10.53
C MET A 123 -4.50 -13.65 11.93
N LEU A 124 -5.25 -13.37 13.01
CA LEU A 124 -4.82 -13.59 14.40
C LEU A 124 -4.79 -15.07 14.81
N GLU A 125 -5.41 -15.96 14.04
CA GLU A 125 -5.37 -17.40 14.30
C GLU A 125 -4.00 -18.01 13.98
N ARG A 126 -3.18 -17.30 13.17
CA ARG A 126 -1.81 -17.72 12.88
C ARG A 126 -0.89 -17.35 14.05
N PRO A 127 0.00 -18.26 14.49
CA PRO A 127 0.95 -17.97 15.56
C PRO A 127 1.93 -16.90 15.08
N THR A 128 1.72 -15.66 15.55
CA THR A 128 2.51 -14.49 15.21
C THR A 128 2.89 -13.77 16.50
N GLU A 129 4.18 -13.59 16.73
CA GLU A 129 4.69 -12.70 17.78
C GLU A 129 4.71 -11.28 17.21
N PHE A 130 3.87 -10.40 17.74
CA PHE A 130 3.76 -9.02 17.26
C PHE A 130 4.83 -8.13 17.88
N LYS A 131 5.60 -7.45 17.04
CA LYS A 131 6.65 -6.50 17.40
C LYS A 131 6.08 -5.18 17.92
N TYR A 132 4.93 -4.76 17.40
CA TYR A 132 4.29 -3.49 17.75
C TYR A 132 2.82 -3.71 18.18
N ALA A 133 2.40 -2.97 19.21
CA ALA A 133 1.06 -3.12 19.80
C ALA A 133 -0.06 -2.86 18.77
N TRP A 134 0.15 -1.89 17.88
CA TRP A 134 -0.83 -1.50 16.87
C TRP A 134 -1.20 -2.67 15.95
N GLU A 135 -0.30 -3.62 15.70
CA GLU A 135 -0.51 -4.70 14.72
C GLU A 135 -1.66 -5.62 15.14
N ARG A 136 -1.64 -6.08 16.41
CA ARG A 136 -2.70 -6.94 16.95
C ARG A 136 -4.03 -6.19 16.99
N GLU A 137 -4.04 -4.95 17.47
CA GLU A 137 -5.23 -4.10 17.51
C GLU A 137 -5.77 -3.81 16.09
N TYR A 138 -4.86 -3.69 15.12
CA TYR A 138 -5.20 -3.44 13.72
C TYR A 138 -5.97 -4.60 13.08
N LEU A 139 -5.60 -5.83 13.42
CA LEU A 139 -6.26 -7.03 12.93
C LEU A 139 -7.52 -7.35 13.76
N ALA A 140 -7.48 -7.13 15.07
CA ALA A 140 -8.54 -7.54 16.00
C ALA A 140 -9.81 -6.70 15.92
N ARG A 141 -9.71 -5.42 15.53
CA ARG A 141 -10.85 -4.49 15.60
C ARG A 141 -11.90 -4.85 14.56
N ILE A 142 -12.81 -5.73 14.98
CA ILE A 142 -14.18 -5.81 14.49
C ILE A 142 -14.82 -4.45 14.83
N LEU A 143 -15.55 -3.86 13.89
CA LEU A 143 -16.41 -2.70 14.15
C LEU A 143 -17.42 -3.07 15.25
N HIS A 144 -17.03 -2.89 16.51
CA HIS A 144 -17.90 -2.95 17.69
C HIS A 144 -18.24 -1.55 18.21
N GLU A 145 -18.09 -0.52 17.38
CA GLU A 145 -18.69 0.77 17.65
C GLU A 145 -20.05 0.83 16.96
N LYS A 146 -21.04 0.60 17.82
CA LYS A 146 -22.48 0.82 17.68
C LYS A 146 -22.83 1.86 16.63
N TRP A 147 -23.65 1.45 15.66
CA TRP A 147 -24.62 2.34 15.02
C TRP A 147 -25.75 2.64 16.00
#